data_AF-A0A800DPK1-F1
#
_entry.id   AF-A0A800DPK1-F1
#
_cell.length_a   1.000
_cell.length_b   1.000
_cell.length_c   1.000
_cell.angle_alpha   90.00
_cell.angle_beta   90.00
_cell.angle_gamma   90.00
#
_symmetry.space_group_name_H-M   'P 1'
#
loop_
_entity.id
_entity.type
_entity.pdbx_description
1 polymer ?
#
loop_
_entity_poly.entity_id
_entity_poly.type
_entity_poly.pdbx_seq_one_letter_code
_entity_poly.pdbx_strand_id
1 'polypeptide(L)'
;MKGTCKVTSDVGIESVKLYDPRNWLLTMYDDGTHGDEVAGDGVYTLEEQVPYDADAGTYYATIVATDKEGNVERKTIELRVG
;
A
#
# COMPACT_ATOMS: atom_id res chain seq x y z
N MET A 1 4.95 10.25 4.31
CA MET A 1 3.74 10.02 3.51
C MET A 1 2.96 8.91 4.19
N LYS A 2 1.64 9.07 4.34
CA LYS A 2 0.74 8.01 4.81
C LYS A 2 -0.24 7.70 3.67
N GLY A 3 -0.42 6.42 3.35
CA GLY A 3 -1.36 5.96 2.34
C GLY A 3 -2.20 4.81 2.88
N THR A 4 -3.49 4.84 2.59
CA THR A 4 -4.45 3.80 3.00
C THR A 4 -5.19 3.26 1.79
N CYS A 5 -5.46 1.96 1.76
CA CYS A 5 -6.33 1.36 0.76
C CYS A 5 -7.30 0.38 1.43
N LYS A 6 -8.57 0.45 1.02
CA LYS A 6 -9.56 -0.55 1.40
C LYS A 6 -9.44 -1.73 0.45
N VAL A 7 -9.29 -2.93 0.99
CA VAL A 7 -9.22 -4.17 0.22
C VAL A 7 -10.19 -5.18 0.82
N THR A 8 -10.96 -5.84 -0.04
CA THR A 8 -11.98 -6.81 0.36
C THR A 8 -11.83 -8.07 -0.48
N SER A 9 -12.00 -9.23 0.14
CA SER A 9 -12.05 -10.53 -0.53
C SER A 9 -12.98 -11.46 0.24
N ASP A 10 -13.78 -12.26 -0.46
CA ASP A 10 -14.69 -13.22 0.14
C ASP A 10 -13.97 -14.42 0.78
N VAL A 11 -12.72 -14.67 0.37
CA VAL A 11 -11.88 -15.78 0.86
C VAL A 11 -10.79 -15.32 1.83
N GLY A 12 -10.76 -14.02 2.15
CA GLY A 12 -9.75 -13.38 2.98
C GLY A 12 -8.49 -13.01 2.20
N ILE A 13 -7.67 -12.15 2.80
CA ILE A 13 -6.50 -11.56 2.16
C ILE A 13 -5.23 -12.24 2.68
N GLU A 14 -4.34 -12.60 1.76
CA GLU A 14 -3.03 -13.17 2.07
C GLU A 14 -1.97 -12.07 2.23
N SER A 15 -1.96 -11.09 1.32
CA SER A 15 -1.06 -9.94 1.45
C SER A 15 -1.53 -8.72 0.67
N VAL A 16 -1.18 -7.54 1.16
CA VAL A 16 -1.26 -6.28 0.43
C VAL A 16 0.15 -5.68 0.39
N LYS A 17 0.64 -5.40 -0.81
CA LYS A 17 1.98 -4.86 -1.02
C LYS A 17 1.95 -3.63 -1.91
N LEU A 18 2.94 -2.77 -1.78
CA LEU A 18 3.15 -1.60 -2.61
C LEU A 18 4.53 -1.66 -3.27
N TYR A 19 4.55 -1.50 -4.60
CA TYR A 19 5.76 -1.16 -5.34
C TYR A 19 5.86 0.35 -5.38
N ASP A 20 6.90 0.90 -4.77
CA ASP A 20 7.13 2.34 -4.75
C ASP A 20 7.74 2.83 -6.08
N PRO A 21 7.94 4.14 -6.28
CA PRO A 21 8.53 4.67 -7.51
C PRO A 21 9.97 4.21 -7.79
N ARG A 22 10.67 3.69 -6.78
CA ARG A 22 12.02 3.10 -6.88
C ARG A 22 11.95 1.59 -7.14
N ASN A 23 10.74 1.05 -7.34
CA ASN A 23 10.44 -0.37 -7.47
C ASN A 23 10.83 -1.21 -6.23
N TRP A 24 10.85 -0.58 -5.05
CA TRP A 24 10.97 -1.29 -3.78
C TRP A 24 9.62 -1.84 -3.36
N LEU A 25 9.64 -3.06 -2.83
CA LEU A 25 8.45 -3.76 -2.37
C LEU A 25 8.26 -3.53 -0.88
N LEU A 26 7.10 -2.97 -0.52
CA LEU A 26 6.71 -2.65 0.84
C LEU A 26 5.44 -3.43 1.20
N THR A 27 5.35 -3.89 2.45
CA THR A 27 4.14 -4.58 2.95
C THR A 27 3.21 -3.56 3.60
N MET A 28 1.92 -3.64 3.31
CA MET A 28 0.88 -2.87 3.99
C MET A 28 0.18 -3.75 5.01
N TYR A 29 -0.22 -3.18 6.15
CA TYR A 29 -0.78 -3.93 7.28
C TYR A 29 -2.17 -3.42 7.68
N ASP A 30 -3.03 -4.34 8.11
CA ASP A 30 -4.36 -4.14 8.70
C ASP A 30 -4.33 -4.79 10.10
N ASP A 31 -3.48 -4.26 10.97
CA ASP A 31 -3.09 -4.88 12.24
C ASP A 31 -3.17 -3.94 13.45
N GLY A 32 -3.70 -2.72 13.27
CA GLY A 32 -3.76 -1.70 14.31
C GLY A 32 -2.40 -1.15 14.73
N THR A 33 -1.35 -1.41 13.92
CA THR A 33 0.02 -0.91 14.07
C THR A 33 0.57 -0.49 12.69
N HIS A 34 1.86 -0.15 12.55
CA HIS A 34 2.44 0.27 11.25
C HIS A 34 1.73 1.46 10.57
N GLY A 35 1.13 2.34 11.38
CA GLY A 35 0.33 3.48 10.91
C GLY A 35 -1.16 3.17 10.71
N ASP A 36 -1.54 1.90 10.80
CA ASP A 36 -2.92 1.43 10.81
C ASP A 36 -3.60 1.71 12.17
N GLU A 37 -4.85 2.17 12.13
CA GLU A 37 -5.55 2.66 13.32
C GLU A 37 -6.46 1.60 13.95
N VAL A 38 -7.03 0.69 13.15
CA VAL A 38 -8.01 -0.30 13.59
C VAL A 38 -7.73 -1.64 12.94
N ALA A 39 -7.23 -2.59 13.73
CA ALA A 39 -6.93 -3.94 13.24
C ALA A 39 -8.17 -4.68 12.70
N GLY A 40 -8.04 -5.26 11.51
CA GLY A 40 -9.01 -6.15 10.88
C GLY A 40 -10.23 -5.46 10.28
N ASP A 41 -10.16 -4.17 9.96
CA ASP A 41 -11.26 -3.42 9.37
C ASP A 41 -11.27 -3.45 7.83
N GLY A 42 -10.26 -4.10 7.23
CA GLY A 42 -10.06 -4.21 5.79
C GLY A 42 -9.40 -2.97 5.16
N VAL A 43 -8.92 -2.03 5.97
CA VAL A 43 -8.11 -0.90 5.55
C VAL A 43 -6.65 -1.23 5.85
N TYR A 44 -5.85 -1.27 4.79
CA TYR A 44 -4.43 -1.50 4.89
C TYR A 44 -3.72 -0.16 4.84
N THR A 45 -2.81 0.05 5.79
CA THR A 45 -2.08 1.31 5.93
C THR A 45 -0.58 1.11 5.69
N LEU A 46 0.05 2.10 5.06
CA LEU A 46 1.49 2.23 4.92
C LEU A 46 1.91 3.65 5.25
N GLU A 47 2.90 3.77 6.13
CA GLU A 47 3.58 5.02 6.42
C GLU A 47 5.05 4.93 6.04
N GLU A 48 5.49 5.81 5.15
CA GLU A 48 6.84 5.80 4.58
C GLU A 48 7.42 7.21 4.47
N GLN A 49 8.75 7.29 4.53
CA GLN A 49 9.43 8.56 4.33
C GLN A 49 9.66 8.82 2.84
N VAL A 50 9.22 9.99 2.38
CA VAL A 50 9.67 10.53 1.09
C VAL A 50 11.09 11.04 1.31
N PRO A 51 12.09 10.60 0.52
CA PRO A 51 13.45 11.11 0.64
C PRO A 51 13.48 12.64 0.60
N TYR A 52 14.27 13.26 1.48
CA TYR A 52 14.31 14.73 1.59
C TYR A 52 14.85 15.42 0.33
N ASP A 53 15.57 14.67 -0.49
CA ASP A 53 16.19 15.06 -1.75
C ASP A 53 15.41 14.55 -2.98
N ALA A 54 14.18 14.04 -2.79
CA ALA A 54 13.31 13.69 -3.91
C ALA A 54 12.95 14.94 -4.71
N ASP A 55 13.19 14.90 -6.02
CA ASP A 55 12.78 15.97 -6.94
C ASP A 55 11.26 16.19 -6.86
N ALA A 56 10.84 17.44 -7.04
CA ALA A 56 9.42 17.73 -7.25
C ALA A 56 8.94 17.07 -8.55
N GLY A 57 7.76 16.47 -8.52
CA GLY A 57 7.23 15.79 -9.69
C GLY A 57 6.09 14.82 -9.37
N THR A 58 5.65 14.16 -10.43
CA THR A 58 4.66 13.09 -10.37
C THR A 58 5.35 11.74 -10.45
N TYR A 59 5.08 10.91 -9.45
CA TYR A 59 5.54 9.55 -9.33
C TYR A 59 4.36 8.59 -9.31
N TYR A 60 4.64 7.30 -9.48
CA TYR A 60 3.62 6.26 -9.46
C TYR A 60 4.03 5.15 -8.51
N ALA A 61 3.05 4.65 -7.76
CA ALA A 61 3.19 3.44 -6.96
C ALA A 61 2.13 2.43 -7.39
N THR A 62 2.41 1.14 -7.26
CA THR A 62 1.45 0.08 -7.61
C THR A 62 1.14 -0.76 -6.39
N ILE A 63 -0.12 -0.76 -5.98
CA ILE A 63 -0.64 -1.65 -4.95
C ILE A 63 -0.96 -2.99 -5.59
N VAL A 64 -0.58 -4.08 -4.92
CA VAL A 64 -0.85 -5.46 -5.31
C VAL A 64 -1.49 -6.16 -4.12
N ALA A 65 -2.72 -6.63 -4.31
CA ALA A 65 -3.43 -7.43 -3.33
C ALA A 65 -3.49 -8.88 -3.81
N THR A 66 -3.17 -9.81 -2.92
CA THR A 66 -3.29 -11.25 -3.14
C THR A 66 -4.23 -11.83 -2.11
N ASP A 67 -5.25 -12.56 -2.54
CA ASP A 67 -6.15 -13.27 -1.63
C ASP A 67 -5.61 -14.66 -1.23
N LYS A 68 -6.30 -15.35 -0.32
CA LYS A 68 -5.88 -16.67 0.16
C LYS A 68 -5.96 -17.80 -0.87
N GLU A 69 -6.64 -17.58 -2.00
CA GLU A 69 -6.66 -18.51 -3.13
C GLU A 69 -5.55 -18.21 -4.14
N GLY A 70 -4.83 -17.10 -3.97
CA GLY A 70 -3.77 -16.64 -4.85
C GLY A 70 -4.24 -15.77 -6.00
N ASN A 71 -5.51 -15.33 -6.02
CA ASN A 71 -5.95 -14.33 -6.99
C ASN A 71 -5.26 -13.00 -6.71
N VAL A 72 -4.85 -12.29 -7.77
CA VAL A 72 -4.08 -11.05 -7.65
C VAL A 72 -4.76 -9.90 -8.36
N GLU A 73 -4.98 -8.81 -7.64
CA GLU A 73 -5.43 -7.52 -8.20
C GLU A 73 -4.35 -6.46 -8.05
N ARG A 74 -4.28 -5.53 -9.02
CA ARG A 74 -3.29 -4.45 -9.05
C ARG A 74 -3.93 -3.10 -9.30
N LYS A 75 -3.45 -2.07 -8.61
CA LYS A 75 -3.88 -0.69 -8.81
C LYS A 75 -2.71 0.28 -8.75
N THR A 76 -2.53 1.07 -9.80
CA THR A 76 -1.53 2.15 -9.81
C THR A 76 -2.14 3.43 -9.26
N ILE A 77 -1.38 4.12 -8.41
CA ILE A 77 -1.73 5.40 -7.81
C ILE A 77 -0.69 6.46 -8.19
N GLU A 78 -1.15 7.70 -8.30
CA GLU A 78 -0.31 8.86 -8.55
C GLU A 78 0.15 9.48 -7.22
N LEU A 79 1.43 9.80 -7.11
CA LEU A 79 2.05 10.47 -5.97
C LEU A 79 2.66 11.78 -6.44
N ARG A 80 2.27 12.91 -5.85
CA ARG A 80 2.83 14.21 -6.18
C ARG A 80 3.76 14.69 -5.07
N VAL A 81 4.99 15.02 -5.45
CA VAL A 81 5.98 15.73 -4.61
C VAL A 81 6.06 17.16 -5.14
N GLY A 82 5.96 18.15 -4.26
CA GLY A 82 5.93 19.57 -4.63
C GLY A 82 6.51 20.46 -3.55
#